data_AF-A0A1M6T844-F1
#
_entry.id   AF-A0A1M6T844-F1
#
_cell.length_a   1.000
_cell.length_b   1.000
_cell.length_c   1.000
_cell.angle_alpha   90.00
_cell.angle_beta   90.00
_cell.angle_gamma   90.00
#
_symmetry.space_group_name_H-M   'P 1'
#
loop_
_entity.id
_entity.type
_entity.pdbx_description
1 polymer ?
#
loop_
_entity_poly.entity_id
_entity_poly.type
_entity_poly.pdbx_seq_one_letter_code
_entity_poly.pdbx_strand_id
1 'polypeptide(L)'
;MKIKKVLLSNLFVCFSLITIFLFNIEAADASVTINGKEYYHYIGGTPSYEGTFSDGTPYKLTTSILRINEDTPSEARVTSISVENKALDVSGKTLTLPSVFQSDDYSYVITSISGAGKLKNLNLVLPDTVTEITDHCFDNYENLTLNIPASVKKLGNNAFDYTTVKKISVSKDSKYLKTENNNLYSYDGKTAYLFNVSDMSTLTVKEGVEHIIDGAIPRYVSIKKVVFPKTIKRIDDYLNEIPFIVFKGAKPPLVSPYFSSPYVKVPQKSLTLYKKAKDTDGNLAFNEQHVFSKSNYYRPAEKYLRSISTKKYLKAAKAKPKDLTDKQWTAIKKKAASITKGATSDREKAQRIYKWIISECYYNLDGLSITDYGMFYIMSEHYDPRADKTYAAFKGKVMIDYGFSNLTVAMMRAAGLPCETILPQGINQFWNTHFSTYANIVYYNKEWHIMKASKDCKNVKLNGELSKNKSPQTLEYFEYDLEVWTYRENRRPALDTSLVPQSLIDIKTR
;
A
#
# COMPACT_ATOMS: atom_id res chain seq x y z
N MET A 1 -26.22 -56.46 -21.64
CA MET A 1 -25.84 -57.07 -20.34
C MET A 1 -26.76 -56.48 -19.27
N LYS A 2 -27.57 -57.30 -18.58
CA LYS A 2 -28.52 -56.85 -17.55
C LYS A 2 -27.75 -56.30 -16.35
N ILE A 3 -27.98 -55.04 -15.96
CA ILE A 3 -27.54 -54.51 -14.67
C ILE A 3 -28.77 -54.20 -13.82
N LYS A 4 -28.75 -54.78 -12.62
CA LYS A 4 -29.81 -54.76 -11.61
C LYS A 4 -30.09 -53.35 -11.11
N LYS A 5 -31.38 -53.07 -10.86
CA LYS A 5 -31.87 -52.02 -9.96
C LYS A 5 -31.06 -52.04 -8.66
N VAL A 6 -30.31 -50.99 -8.38
CA VAL A 6 -29.82 -50.68 -7.03
C VAL A 6 -30.68 -49.53 -6.51
N LEU A 7 -31.54 -49.83 -5.54
CA LEU A 7 -32.17 -48.81 -4.73
C LEU A 7 -31.10 -48.24 -3.78
N LEU A 8 -30.77 -46.96 -3.95
CA LEU A 8 -30.03 -46.18 -2.95
C LEU A 8 -30.86 -44.95 -2.61
N SER A 9 -31.69 -45.11 -1.58
CA SER A 9 -32.37 -44.03 -0.89
C SER A 9 -31.35 -43.25 -0.06
N ASN A 10 -31.36 -41.93 -0.22
CA ASN A 10 -30.69 -40.91 0.60
C ASN A 10 -29.16 -40.79 0.47
N LEU A 11 -28.69 -40.01 -0.53
CA LEU A 11 -27.51 -39.17 -0.39
C LEU A 11 -27.55 -38.01 -1.42
N PHE A 12 -27.78 -36.80 -0.93
CA PHE A 12 -27.75 -35.56 -1.71
C PHE A 12 -26.29 -35.14 -1.96
N VAL A 13 -25.99 -34.73 -3.20
CA VAL A 13 -24.79 -33.97 -3.64
C VAL A 13 -23.45 -34.71 -3.55
N CYS A 14 -22.95 -35.26 -4.68
CA CYS A 14 -21.52 -35.33 -5.07
C CYS A 14 -21.20 -36.27 -6.26
N PHE A 15 -22.19 -36.79 -6.99
CA PHE A 15 -21.96 -37.86 -7.99
C PHE A 15 -21.92 -37.43 -9.47
N SER A 16 -21.35 -36.26 -9.79
CA SER A 16 -21.12 -35.90 -11.21
C SER A 16 -19.67 -36.04 -11.69
N LEU A 17 -18.69 -36.23 -10.79
CA LEU A 17 -17.25 -36.26 -11.17
C LEU A 17 -16.61 -37.65 -11.11
N ILE A 18 -17.09 -38.59 -10.29
CA ILE A 18 -16.39 -39.86 -10.03
C ILE A 18 -16.71 -40.96 -11.06
N THR A 19 -17.86 -40.91 -11.73
CA THR A 19 -18.30 -42.02 -12.61
C THR A 19 -17.71 -41.96 -14.02
N ILE A 20 -17.24 -40.79 -14.47
CA ILE A 20 -16.72 -40.59 -15.84
C ILE A 20 -15.26 -41.05 -15.98
N PHE A 21 -14.48 -41.09 -14.89
CA PHE A 21 -13.08 -41.53 -14.96
C PHE A 21 -12.89 -43.05 -15.11
N LEU A 22 -13.94 -43.85 -14.91
CA LEU A 22 -13.87 -45.32 -14.94
C LEU A 22 -14.40 -45.95 -16.24
N PHE A 23 -15.08 -45.18 -17.08
CA PHE A 23 -15.58 -45.65 -18.38
C PHE A 23 -15.20 -44.60 -19.42
N ASN A 24 -14.18 -44.91 -20.23
CA ASN A 24 -13.81 -44.16 -21.45
C ASN A 24 -15.03 -44.09 -22.40
N ILE A 25 -15.96 -43.18 -22.11
CA ILE A 25 -17.06 -42.81 -22.98
C ILE A 25 -16.62 -41.50 -23.62
N GLU A 26 -16.26 -41.55 -24.90
CA GLU A 26 -16.24 -40.34 -25.75
C GLU A 26 -17.68 -39.84 -25.83
N ALA A 27 -18.03 -38.92 -24.94
CA ALA A 27 -19.41 -38.49 -24.75
C ALA A 27 -19.70 -37.28 -25.65
N ALA A 28 -20.40 -37.54 -26.75
CA ALA A 28 -21.37 -36.61 -27.29
C ALA A 28 -22.74 -37.04 -26.75
N ASP A 29 -23.47 -36.10 -26.13
CA ASP A 29 -24.87 -36.19 -25.72
C ASP A 29 -25.27 -37.35 -24.80
N ALA A 30 -24.98 -37.22 -23.50
CA ALA A 30 -25.58 -38.08 -22.46
C ALA A 30 -26.63 -37.30 -21.66
N SER A 31 -27.87 -37.80 -21.62
CA SER A 31 -28.89 -37.39 -20.64
C SER A 31 -29.04 -38.47 -19.57
N VAL A 32 -29.30 -38.06 -18.33
CA VAL A 32 -29.62 -38.94 -17.20
C VAL A 32 -31.03 -38.62 -16.75
N THR A 33 -31.92 -39.61 -16.69
CA THR A 33 -33.27 -39.42 -16.13
C THR A 33 -33.27 -39.76 -14.65
N ILE A 34 -33.68 -38.81 -13.79
CA ILE A 34 -33.90 -39.05 -12.35
C ILE A 34 -35.36 -38.73 -12.03
N ASN A 35 -36.08 -39.71 -11.45
CA ASN A 35 -37.50 -39.59 -11.08
C ASN A 35 -38.43 -39.13 -12.22
N GLY A 36 -38.17 -39.57 -13.45
CA GLY A 36 -38.98 -39.21 -14.63
C GLY A 36 -38.68 -37.84 -15.22
N LYS A 37 -37.64 -37.15 -14.73
CA LYS A 37 -37.14 -35.89 -15.28
C LYS A 37 -35.80 -36.11 -15.98
N GLU A 38 -35.67 -35.72 -17.24
CA GLU A 38 -34.42 -35.80 -18.01
C GLU A 38 -33.46 -34.67 -17.60
N TYR A 39 -32.22 -35.02 -17.31
CA TYR A 39 -31.12 -34.08 -17.02
C TYR A 39 -30.09 -34.22 -18.14
N TYR A 40 -29.88 -33.15 -18.91
CA TYR A 40 -28.86 -33.12 -19.95
C TYR A 40 -27.49 -32.83 -19.34
N HIS A 41 -26.46 -33.60 -19.70
CA HIS A 41 -25.09 -33.28 -19.35
C HIS A 41 -24.58 -32.19 -20.30
N TYR A 42 -24.33 -30.98 -19.79
CA TYR A 42 -23.70 -29.92 -20.58
C TYR A 42 -22.22 -30.24 -20.78
N ILE A 43 -21.87 -30.70 -22.00
CA ILE A 43 -20.49 -30.91 -22.48
C ILE A 43 -20.09 -29.71 -23.38
N GLY A 44 -20.58 -28.51 -23.07
CA GLY A 44 -20.22 -27.30 -23.81
C GLY A 44 -18.98 -26.63 -23.22
N GLY A 45 -18.26 -25.86 -24.05
CA GLY A 45 -17.19 -24.98 -23.58
C GLY A 45 -17.70 -23.93 -22.58
N THR A 46 -16.81 -23.22 -21.90
CA THR A 46 -17.21 -22.10 -21.04
C THR A 46 -17.99 -21.07 -21.86
N PRO A 47 -19.24 -20.71 -21.49
CA PRO A 47 -20.05 -19.79 -22.28
C PRO A 47 -19.31 -18.47 -22.45
N SER A 48 -19.35 -17.93 -23.67
CA SER A 48 -18.63 -16.71 -24.01
C SER A 48 -19.53 -15.73 -24.73
N TYR A 49 -19.22 -14.44 -24.57
CA TYR A 49 -19.97 -13.37 -25.19
C TYR A 49 -19.00 -12.39 -25.83
N GLU A 50 -19.31 -11.97 -27.06
CA GLU A 50 -18.57 -10.94 -27.76
C GLU A 50 -19.43 -9.68 -27.85
N GLY A 51 -18.84 -8.55 -27.49
CA GLY A 51 -19.52 -7.26 -27.49
C GLY A 51 -18.57 -6.14 -27.84
N THR A 52 -19.07 -4.90 -27.81
CA THR A 52 -18.27 -3.71 -28.08
C THR A 52 -18.34 -2.70 -26.93
N PHE A 53 -17.20 -2.06 -26.65
CA PHE A 53 -17.15 -0.87 -25.81
C PHE A 53 -17.94 0.27 -26.45
N SER A 54 -18.17 1.34 -25.69
CA SER A 54 -18.86 2.55 -26.18
C SER A 54 -18.26 3.20 -27.44
N ASP A 55 -16.99 2.93 -27.75
CA ASP A 55 -16.29 3.44 -28.95
C ASP A 55 -16.26 2.43 -30.12
N GLY A 56 -16.92 1.28 -29.98
CA GLY A 56 -16.92 0.22 -30.97
C GLY A 56 -15.78 -0.81 -30.84
N THR A 57 -14.82 -0.62 -29.91
CA THR A 57 -13.74 -1.60 -29.69
C THR A 57 -14.34 -2.96 -29.27
N PRO A 58 -13.96 -4.09 -29.89
CA PRO A 58 -14.43 -5.40 -29.46
C PRO A 58 -13.86 -5.85 -28.12
N TYR A 59 -14.67 -6.59 -27.36
CA TYR A 59 -14.27 -7.33 -26.17
C TYR A 59 -14.90 -8.71 -26.14
N LYS A 60 -14.28 -9.63 -25.40
CA LYS A 60 -14.81 -10.96 -25.13
C LYS A 60 -14.95 -11.19 -23.64
N LEU A 61 -16.08 -11.73 -23.24
CA LEU A 61 -16.32 -12.25 -21.89
C LEU A 61 -16.09 -13.75 -21.89
N THR A 62 -15.38 -14.22 -20.87
CA THR A 62 -15.42 -15.62 -20.46
C THR A 62 -16.28 -15.73 -19.22
N THR A 63 -17.12 -16.77 -19.16
CA THR A 63 -18.01 -17.00 -18.02
C THR A 63 -17.90 -18.42 -17.48
N SER A 64 -18.38 -18.62 -16.26
CA SER A 64 -18.67 -19.94 -15.70
C SER A 64 -20.16 -20.07 -15.38
N ILE A 65 -20.69 -21.28 -15.54
CA ILE A 65 -22.07 -21.60 -15.20
C ILE A 65 -22.16 -21.79 -13.68
N LEU A 66 -23.04 -21.03 -13.03
CA LEU A 66 -23.35 -21.17 -11.61
C LEU A 66 -24.53 -22.10 -11.38
N ARG A 67 -25.54 -22.02 -12.25
CA ARG A 67 -26.77 -22.80 -12.15
C ARG A 67 -27.37 -23.03 -13.52
N ILE A 68 -27.72 -24.28 -13.82
CA ILE A 68 -28.47 -24.65 -15.02
C ILE A 68 -29.97 -24.55 -14.72
N ASN A 69 -30.71 -23.91 -15.61
CA ASN A 69 -32.16 -23.76 -15.54
C ASN A 69 -32.79 -24.29 -16.84
N GLU A 70 -33.93 -24.98 -16.73
CA GLU A 70 -34.64 -25.60 -17.87
C GLU A 70 -35.54 -24.58 -18.59
N ASP A 71 -36.32 -23.80 -17.84
CA ASP A 71 -37.36 -22.91 -18.39
C ASP A 71 -36.99 -21.41 -18.36
N THR A 72 -35.84 -21.08 -17.80
CA THR A 72 -35.36 -19.69 -17.66
C THR A 72 -33.86 -19.63 -18.01
N PRO A 73 -33.30 -18.45 -18.31
CA PRO A 73 -31.86 -18.33 -18.52
C PRO A 73 -31.05 -18.94 -17.36
N SER A 74 -30.00 -19.67 -17.69
CA SER A 74 -29.07 -20.25 -16.72
C SER A 74 -28.23 -19.14 -16.07
N GLU A 75 -27.83 -19.30 -14.82
CA GLU A 75 -27.06 -18.27 -14.12
C GLU A 75 -25.58 -18.40 -14.47
N ALA A 76 -24.97 -17.29 -14.89
CA ALA A 76 -23.55 -17.21 -15.24
C ALA A 76 -22.80 -16.19 -14.39
N ARG A 77 -21.52 -16.47 -14.17
CA ARG A 77 -20.54 -15.57 -13.56
C ARG A 77 -19.53 -15.13 -14.61
N VAL A 78 -19.28 -13.83 -14.71
CA VAL A 78 -18.15 -13.34 -15.52
C VAL A 78 -16.84 -13.70 -14.80
N THR A 79 -15.93 -14.36 -15.51
CA THR A 79 -14.62 -14.79 -14.98
C THR A 79 -13.44 -14.10 -15.64
N SER A 80 -13.64 -13.46 -16.79
CA SER A 80 -12.62 -12.67 -17.49
C SER A 80 -13.26 -11.73 -18.50
N ILE A 81 -12.67 -10.53 -18.65
CA ILE A 81 -12.94 -9.59 -19.72
C ILE A 81 -11.64 -9.42 -20.50
N SER A 82 -11.62 -9.83 -21.76
CA SER A 82 -10.48 -9.64 -22.65
C SER A 82 -10.81 -8.60 -23.73
N VAL A 83 -9.82 -7.77 -24.04
CA VAL A 83 -9.91 -6.75 -25.08
C VAL A 83 -9.09 -7.24 -26.27
N GLU A 84 -9.59 -7.02 -27.48
CA GLU A 84 -8.86 -7.34 -28.70
C GLU A 84 -7.46 -6.69 -28.68
N ASN A 85 -6.46 -7.36 -29.27
CA ASN A 85 -5.05 -6.98 -29.22
C ASN A 85 -4.40 -6.96 -27.82
N LYS A 86 -5.07 -7.53 -26.80
CA LYS A 86 -4.56 -7.60 -25.41
C LYS A 86 -4.22 -6.23 -24.81
N ALA A 87 -4.91 -5.18 -25.26
CA ALA A 87 -4.74 -3.84 -24.71
C ALA A 87 -5.15 -3.83 -23.23
N LEU A 88 -4.20 -3.52 -22.34
CA LEU A 88 -4.47 -3.36 -20.91
C LEU A 88 -5.06 -1.98 -20.59
N ASP A 89 -4.79 -0.96 -21.41
CA ASP A 89 -5.31 0.39 -21.25
C ASP A 89 -6.51 0.62 -22.18
N VAL A 90 -7.67 0.91 -21.57
CA VAL A 90 -8.95 1.16 -22.24
C VAL A 90 -9.43 2.60 -21.98
N SER A 91 -8.50 3.55 -21.86
CA SER A 91 -8.77 4.96 -21.64
C SER A 91 -9.90 5.51 -22.52
N GLY A 92 -10.91 6.10 -21.89
CA GLY A 92 -12.06 6.72 -22.55
C GLY A 92 -13.19 5.76 -22.93
N LYS A 93 -13.04 4.45 -22.66
CA LYS A 93 -14.01 3.43 -23.04
C LYS A 93 -14.92 3.06 -21.88
N THR A 94 -16.22 2.92 -22.16
CA THR A 94 -17.20 2.38 -21.22
C THR A 94 -17.59 0.96 -21.62
N LEU A 95 -17.52 0.04 -20.67
CA LEU A 95 -17.99 -1.33 -20.79
C LEU A 95 -19.30 -1.48 -20.03
N THR A 96 -20.38 -1.75 -20.75
CA THR A 96 -21.67 -2.13 -20.15
C THR A 96 -21.85 -3.63 -20.35
N LEU A 97 -21.87 -4.38 -19.26
CA LEU A 97 -22.09 -5.84 -19.33
C LEU A 97 -23.56 -6.13 -19.66
N PRO A 98 -23.85 -7.10 -20.54
CA PRO A 98 -25.23 -7.47 -20.86
C PRO A 98 -25.89 -8.14 -19.64
N SER A 99 -27.19 -7.86 -19.42
CA SER A 99 -27.94 -8.55 -18.35
C SER A 99 -28.13 -10.04 -18.68
N VAL A 100 -28.40 -10.32 -19.95
CA VAL A 100 -28.60 -11.66 -20.53
C VAL A 100 -27.81 -11.75 -21.82
N PHE A 101 -27.18 -12.90 -22.08
CA PHE A 101 -26.52 -13.20 -23.35
C PHE A 101 -26.89 -14.60 -23.85
N GLN A 102 -26.69 -14.82 -25.15
CA GLN A 102 -26.81 -16.13 -25.79
C GLN A 102 -25.40 -16.68 -26.04
N SER A 103 -25.18 -17.95 -25.75
CA SER A 103 -23.97 -18.69 -26.14
C SER A 103 -24.41 -20.08 -26.56
N ASP A 104 -24.09 -20.45 -27.79
CA ASP A 104 -24.65 -21.61 -28.48
C ASP A 104 -26.20 -21.53 -28.44
N ASP A 105 -26.88 -22.63 -28.12
CA ASP A 105 -28.35 -22.71 -28.06
C ASP A 105 -28.94 -22.29 -26.69
N TYR A 106 -28.12 -21.76 -25.78
CA TYR A 106 -28.51 -21.49 -24.39
C TYR A 106 -28.46 -20.01 -24.04
N SER A 107 -29.43 -19.60 -23.20
CA SER A 107 -29.51 -18.25 -22.64
C SER A 107 -28.95 -18.21 -21.23
N TYR A 108 -28.16 -17.16 -20.94
CA TYR A 108 -27.50 -16.97 -19.66
C TYR A 108 -27.79 -15.59 -19.08
N VAL A 109 -28.12 -15.52 -17.79
CA VAL A 109 -28.23 -14.27 -17.02
C VAL A 109 -26.97 -14.06 -16.19
N ILE A 110 -26.38 -12.86 -16.25
CA ILE A 110 -25.18 -12.53 -15.48
C ILE A 110 -25.59 -12.18 -14.05
N THR A 111 -25.29 -13.05 -13.09
CA THR A 111 -25.66 -12.87 -11.68
C THR A 111 -24.49 -12.51 -10.77
N SER A 112 -23.24 -12.68 -11.24
CA SER A 112 -22.04 -12.30 -10.49
C SER A 112 -20.84 -12.03 -11.39
N ILE A 113 -19.81 -11.40 -10.82
CA ILE A 113 -18.53 -11.12 -11.47
C ILE A 113 -17.35 -11.52 -10.57
N SER A 114 -16.32 -12.10 -11.18
CA SER A 114 -15.08 -12.56 -10.57
C SER A 114 -13.88 -12.33 -11.48
N GLY A 115 -12.73 -12.01 -10.90
CA GLY A 115 -11.42 -12.03 -11.56
C GLY A 115 -11.37 -11.47 -12.98
N ALA A 116 -12.01 -10.33 -13.23
CA ALA A 116 -12.38 -9.93 -14.59
C ALA A 116 -11.21 -9.39 -15.47
N GLY A 117 -9.96 -9.49 -15.02
CA GLY A 117 -8.76 -9.08 -15.75
C GLY A 117 -7.85 -8.15 -14.94
N LYS A 118 -7.01 -7.37 -15.64
CA LYS A 118 -6.16 -6.30 -15.06
C LYS A 118 -6.16 -5.09 -16.00
N LEU A 119 -7.29 -4.40 -16.07
CA LEU A 119 -7.49 -3.29 -17.01
C LEU A 119 -7.20 -1.94 -16.37
N LYS A 120 -6.73 -1.00 -17.19
CA LYS A 120 -6.45 0.39 -16.83
C LYS A 120 -7.47 1.33 -17.45
N ASN A 121 -7.89 2.33 -16.68
CA ASN A 121 -8.81 3.40 -17.08
C ASN A 121 -10.19 2.91 -17.55
N LEU A 122 -10.66 1.78 -17.00
CA LEU A 122 -11.96 1.18 -17.34
C LEU A 122 -13.11 1.93 -16.67
N ASN A 123 -14.15 2.27 -17.44
CA ASN A 123 -15.47 2.60 -16.90
C ASN A 123 -16.40 1.38 -17.03
N LEU A 124 -16.76 0.74 -15.92
CA LEU A 124 -17.57 -0.47 -15.89
C LEU A 124 -18.97 -0.18 -15.35
N VAL A 125 -19.97 -0.62 -16.11
CA VAL A 125 -21.39 -0.62 -15.71
C VAL A 125 -21.86 -2.07 -15.60
N LEU A 126 -22.19 -2.48 -14.38
CA LEU A 126 -22.76 -3.81 -14.12
C LEU A 126 -24.28 -3.77 -14.32
N PRO A 127 -24.90 -4.83 -14.89
CA PRO A 127 -26.34 -4.92 -15.05
C PRO A 127 -27.04 -5.17 -13.71
N ASP A 128 -28.32 -4.79 -13.62
CA ASP A 128 -29.14 -4.97 -12.42
C ASP A 128 -29.39 -6.44 -12.05
N THR A 129 -29.00 -7.40 -12.90
CA THR A 129 -29.02 -8.84 -12.59
C THR A 129 -27.86 -9.28 -11.69
N VAL A 130 -26.78 -8.49 -11.57
CA VAL A 130 -25.62 -8.83 -10.75
C VAL A 130 -25.94 -8.65 -9.28
N THR A 131 -25.83 -9.73 -8.51
CA THR A 131 -26.09 -9.74 -7.06
C THR A 131 -24.83 -9.90 -6.21
N GLU A 132 -23.71 -10.27 -6.81
CA GLU A 132 -22.45 -10.56 -6.12
C GLU A 132 -21.23 -10.10 -6.92
N ILE A 133 -20.32 -9.41 -6.24
CA ILE A 133 -18.94 -9.15 -6.68
C ILE A 133 -18.07 -10.04 -5.79
N THR A 134 -17.33 -10.99 -6.36
CA THR A 134 -16.62 -12.00 -5.57
C THR A 134 -15.29 -11.50 -5.01
N ASP A 135 -14.62 -12.38 -4.27
CA ASP A 135 -13.27 -12.15 -3.78
C ASP A 135 -12.32 -11.79 -4.94
N HIS A 136 -11.39 -10.86 -4.69
CA HIS A 136 -10.38 -10.41 -5.66
C HIS A 136 -10.90 -9.93 -7.03
N CYS A 137 -12.19 -9.59 -7.15
CA CYS A 137 -12.84 -9.35 -8.44
C CYS A 137 -12.14 -8.31 -9.32
N PHE A 138 -11.71 -7.19 -8.74
CA PHE A 138 -11.05 -6.09 -9.43
C PHE A 138 -9.59 -5.95 -9.02
N ASP A 139 -8.95 -6.99 -8.49
CA ASP A 139 -7.56 -6.92 -8.05
C ASP A 139 -6.61 -6.41 -9.16
N ASN A 140 -5.71 -5.48 -8.83
CA ASN A 140 -4.75 -4.84 -9.74
C ASN A 140 -5.37 -4.00 -10.88
N TYR A 141 -6.60 -3.51 -10.76
CA TYR A 141 -7.12 -2.53 -11.72
C TYR A 141 -6.52 -1.14 -11.50
N GLU A 142 -6.32 -0.38 -12.57
CA GLU A 142 -5.83 1.00 -12.47
C GLU A 142 -6.89 2.00 -12.95
N ASN A 143 -7.18 3.03 -12.16
CA ASN A 143 -8.16 4.09 -12.43
C ASN A 143 -9.58 3.58 -12.77
N LEU A 144 -10.06 2.56 -12.06
CA LEU A 144 -11.40 2.00 -12.26
C LEU A 144 -12.50 3.03 -11.96
N THR A 145 -13.47 3.16 -12.86
CA THR A 145 -14.78 3.76 -12.59
C THR A 145 -15.83 2.67 -12.53
N LEU A 146 -16.52 2.49 -11.40
CA LEU A 146 -17.50 1.44 -11.21
C LEU A 146 -18.85 2.00 -10.74
N ASN A 147 -19.93 1.60 -11.42
CA ASN A 147 -21.30 1.83 -10.98
C ASN A 147 -21.91 0.50 -10.52
N ILE A 148 -22.16 0.39 -9.20
CA ILE A 148 -22.73 -0.80 -8.56
C ILE A 148 -24.26 -0.71 -8.56
N PRO A 149 -24.99 -1.67 -9.15
CA PRO A 149 -26.45 -1.66 -9.20
C PRO A 149 -27.09 -1.97 -7.84
N ALA A 150 -28.38 -1.71 -7.72
CA ALA A 150 -29.10 -1.85 -6.44
C ALA A 150 -29.18 -3.29 -5.92
N SER A 151 -29.04 -4.27 -6.83
CA SER A 151 -29.15 -5.70 -6.59
C SER A 151 -27.91 -6.33 -5.96
N VAL A 152 -26.75 -5.66 -5.98
CA VAL A 152 -25.53 -6.18 -5.34
C VAL A 152 -25.71 -6.21 -3.83
N LYS A 153 -25.74 -7.44 -3.30
CA LYS A 153 -25.92 -7.75 -1.87
C LYS A 153 -24.66 -8.33 -1.23
N LYS A 154 -23.72 -8.82 -2.03
CA LYS A 154 -22.47 -9.45 -1.57
C LYS A 154 -21.26 -8.83 -2.24
N LEU A 155 -20.27 -8.49 -1.43
CA LEU A 155 -18.94 -8.07 -1.83
C LEU A 155 -17.95 -9.02 -1.18
N GLY A 156 -17.09 -9.63 -1.99
CA GLY A 156 -16.03 -10.49 -1.53
C GLY A 156 -14.88 -9.73 -0.87
N ASN A 157 -14.05 -10.48 -0.16
CA ASN A 157 -12.82 -9.97 0.42
C ASN A 157 -11.84 -9.57 -0.69
N ASN A 158 -11.05 -8.52 -0.45
CA ASN A 158 -10.01 -8.09 -1.40
C ASN A 158 -10.54 -7.73 -2.79
N ALA A 159 -11.85 -7.47 -2.94
CA ALA A 159 -12.47 -7.19 -4.23
C ALA A 159 -11.84 -6.01 -4.98
N PHE A 160 -11.20 -5.09 -4.25
CA PHE A 160 -10.49 -3.91 -4.78
C PHE A 160 -9.02 -3.86 -4.32
N ASP A 161 -8.41 -5.02 -4.03
CA ASP A 161 -7.01 -5.06 -3.63
C ASP A 161 -6.09 -4.56 -4.75
N TYR A 162 -4.97 -3.92 -4.39
CA TYR A 162 -4.05 -3.26 -5.32
C TYR A 162 -4.71 -2.38 -6.41
N THR A 163 -5.93 -1.87 -6.17
CA THR A 163 -6.75 -1.20 -7.20
C THR A 163 -6.83 0.30 -7.00
N THR A 164 -6.42 1.10 -7.97
CA THR A 164 -6.71 2.55 -7.94
C THR A 164 -8.12 2.81 -8.49
N VAL A 165 -8.98 3.43 -7.68
CA VAL A 165 -10.35 3.76 -8.08
C VAL A 165 -10.44 5.23 -8.44
N LYS A 166 -10.84 5.52 -9.68
CA LYS A 166 -11.14 6.89 -10.12
C LYS A 166 -12.48 7.35 -9.55
N LYS A 167 -13.52 6.52 -9.67
CA LYS A 167 -14.86 6.80 -9.14
C LYS A 167 -15.61 5.51 -8.83
N ILE A 168 -16.28 5.46 -7.69
CA ILE A 168 -17.22 4.40 -7.35
C ILE A 168 -18.55 5.00 -6.95
N SER A 169 -19.63 4.44 -7.48
CA SER A 169 -20.99 4.82 -7.11
C SER A 169 -21.85 3.59 -6.90
N VAL A 170 -22.87 3.73 -6.05
CA VAL A 170 -23.90 2.72 -5.82
C VAL A 170 -25.23 3.33 -6.20
N SER A 171 -26.11 2.54 -6.83
CA SER A 171 -27.47 2.95 -7.14
C SER A 171 -28.20 3.45 -5.88
N LYS A 172 -28.99 4.53 -6.03
CA LYS A 172 -29.74 5.14 -4.92
C LYS A 172 -30.78 4.19 -4.31
N ASP A 173 -31.21 3.18 -5.07
CA ASP A 173 -32.20 2.19 -4.65
C ASP A 173 -31.56 1.00 -3.91
N SER A 174 -30.22 0.97 -3.77
CA SER A 174 -29.55 -0.09 -3.02
C SER A 174 -29.96 -0.06 -1.55
N LYS A 175 -30.31 -1.23 -1.02
CA LYS A 175 -30.58 -1.45 0.41
C LYS A 175 -29.39 -2.05 1.15
N TYR A 176 -28.30 -2.35 0.44
CA TYR A 176 -27.16 -3.11 0.95
C TYR A 176 -25.88 -2.29 1.05
N LEU A 177 -25.67 -1.39 0.09
CA LEU A 177 -24.42 -0.64 -0.05
C LEU A 177 -24.71 0.84 -0.22
N LYS A 178 -23.70 1.67 0.09
CA LYS A 178 -23.70 3.09 -0.25
C LYS A 178 -22.28 3.57 -0.49
N THR A 179 -22.15 4.69 -1.19
CA THR A 179 -20.88 5.41 -1.28
C THR A 179 -20.94 6.73 -0.53
N GLU A 180 -19.82 7.13 0.05
CA GLU A 180 -19.64 8.44 0.67
C GLU A 180 -18.20 8.90 0.43
N ASN A 181 -18.02 10.08 -0.18
CA ASN A 181 -16.71 10.61 -0.55
C ASN A 181 -15.84 9.60 -1.33
N ASN A 182 -16.45 8.90 -2.29
CA ASN A 182 -15.80 7.88 -3.11
C ASN A 182 -15.32 6.62 -2.36
N ASN A 183 -15.70 6.44 -1.09
CA ASN A 183 -15.49 5.21 -0.33
C ASN A 183 -16.75 4.33 -0.39
N LEU A 184 -16.60 3.02 -0.22
CA LEU A 184 -17.68 2.05 -0.25
C LEU A 184 -17.98 1.48 1.13
N TYR A 185 -19.25 1.52 1.52
CA TYR A 185 -19.73 1.03 2.81
C TYR A 185 -20.97 0.15 2.67
N SER A 186 -21.28 -0.59 3.72
CA SER A 186 -22.64 -1.09 3.96
C SER A 186 -23.64 0.06 4.01
N TYR A 187 -24.91 -0.21 3.72
CA TYR A 187 -25.96 0.81 3.69
C TYR A 187 -26.10 1.57 5.02
N ASP A 188 -25.96 0.87 6.16
CA ASP A 188 -25.95 1.51 7.48
C ASP A 188 -24.65 2.29 7.77
N GLY A 189 -23.59 2.07 7.00
CA GLY A 189 -22.29 2.72 7.13
C GLY A 189 -21.37 2.10 8.18
N LYS A 190 -21.73 0.95 8.76
CA LYS A 190 -20.96 0.29 9.82
C LYS A 190 -19.80 -0.56 9.29
N THR A 191 -19.89 -1.08 8.07
CA THR A 191 -18.84 -1.88 7.43
C THR A 191 -18.22 -1.10 6.28
N ALA A 192 -16.90 -1.03 6.25
CA ALA A 192 -16.14 -0.43 5.15
C ALA A 192 -15.56 -1.52 4.24
N TYR A 193 -15.80 -1.37 2.93
CA TYR A 193 -15.33 -2.29 1.88
C TYR A 193 -14.22 -1.68 1.02
N LEU A 194 -14.13 -0.36 0.96
CA LEU A 194 -13.09 0.35 0.22
C LEU A 194 -12.91 1.76 0.79
N PHE A 195 -11.69 2.09 1.17
CA PHE A 195 -11.24 3.48 1.31
C PHE A 195 -10.54 3.89 0.02
N ASN A 196 -11.14 4.81 -0.72
CA ASN A 196 -10.50 5.38 -1.88
C ASN A 196 -9.68 6.60 -1.46
N VAL A 197 -8.37 6.40 -1.31
CA VAL A 197 -7.45 7.48 -0.97
C VAL A 197 -6.42 7.67 -2.08
N SER A 198 -6.12 8.95 -2.37
CA SER A 198 -5.07 9.36 -3.29
C SER A 198 -3.89 9.89 -2.49
N ASP A 199 -2.80 9.10 -2.37
CA ASP A 199 -1.52 9.51 -1.78
C ASP A 199 -1.65 10.29 -0.45
N MET A 200 -2.20 9.62 0.58
CA MET A 200 -2.40 10.19 1.91
C MET A 200 -1.32 9.72 2.89
N SER A 201 -0.71 10.64 3.63
CA SER A 201 0.09 10.29 4.80
C SER A 201 -0.77 9.75 5.94
N THR A 202 -2.02 10.21 6.07
CA THR A 202 -2.94 9.81 7.15
C THR A 202 -4.33 9.46 6.62
N LEU A 203 -4.79 8.23 6.87
CA LEU A 203 -6.18 7.84 6.71
C LEU A 203 -6.93 7.99 8.05
N THR A 204 -8.04 8.74 8.05
CA THR A 204 -8.92 8.84 9.22
C THR A 204 -10.23 8.13 8.93
N VAL A 205 -10.50 7.06 9.67
CA VAL A 205 -11.77 6.33 9.58
C VAL A 205 -12.85 7.09 10.36
N LYS A 206 -14.00 7.31 9.71
CA LYS A 206 -15.10 8.09 10.28
C LYS A 206 -15.76 7.37 11.47
N GLU A 207 -16.31 8.15 12.39
CA GLU A 207 -17.10 7.61 13.51
C GLU A 207 -18.35 6.90 12.99
N GLY A 208 -18.76 5.82 13.66
CA GLY A 208 -19.88 4.96 13.24
C GLY A 208 -19.44 3.70 12.49
N VAL A 209 -18.23 3.69 11.92
CA VAL A 209 -17.65 2.47 11.33
C VAL A 209 -17.24 1.51 12.45
N GLU A 210 -17.70 0.26 12.34
CA GLU A 210 -17.47 -0.82 13.30
C GLU A 210 -16.61 -1.95 12.74
N HIS A 211 -16.58 -2.15 11.41
CA HIS A 211 -15.88 -3.25 10.77
C HIS A 211 -15.14 -2.81 9.49
N ILE A 212 -13.87 -3.17 9.39
CA ILE A 212 -13.06 -3.03 8.16
C ILE A 212 -12.86 -4.43 7.56
N ILE A 213 -13.28 -4.63 6.31
CA ILE A 213 -13.10 -5.88 5.56
C ILE A 213 -11.67 -5.99 5.03
N ASP A 214 -11.18 -7.21 4.81
CA ASP A 214 -9.87 -7.44 4.18
C ASP A 214 -9.80 -6.79 2.79
N GLY A 215 -8.73 -6.00 2.57
CA GLY A 215 -8.50 -5.23 1.35
C GLY A 215 -9.28 -3.91 1.26
N ALA A 216 -9.96 -3.47 2.32
CA ALA A 216 -10.64 -2.18 2.33
C ALA A 216 -9.66 -1.00 2.43
N ILE A 217 -8.53 -1.16 3.12
CA ILE A 217 -7.44 -0.20 3.19
C ILE A 217 -6.50 -0.46 2.01
N PRO A 218 -6.26 0.54 1.15
CA PRO A 218 -5.55 0.31 -0.10
C PRO A 218 -4.05 0.05 0.09
N ARG A 219 -3.56 -1.01 -0.55
CA ARG A 219 -2.13 -1.44 -0.52
C ARG A 219 -1.27 -0.81 -1.62
N TYR A 220 -1.88 -0.10 -2.57
CA TYR A 220 -1.16 0.60 -3.64
C TYR A 220 -0.61 1.97 -3.22
N VAL A 221 -0.97 2.46 -2.02
CA VAL A 221 -0.49 3.72 -1.45
C VAL A 221 0.23 3.46 -0.13
N SER A 222 1.30 4.22 0.13
CA SER A 222 2.01 4.13 1.41
C SER A 222 1.33 4.99 2.47
N ILE A 223 0.30 4.44 3.12
CA ILE A 223 -0.36 5.09 4.25
C ILE A 223 0.56 5.05 5.48
N LYS A 224 0.91 6.21 6.01
CA LYS A 224 1.83 6.31 7.17
C LYS A 224 1.13 6.20 8.50
N LYS A 225 -0.14 6.60 8.52
CA LYS A 225 -0.93 6.68 9.73
C LYS A 225 -2.38 6.31 9.46
N VAL A 226 -2.96 5.48 10.32
CA VAL A 226 -4.41 5.26 10.35
C VAL A 226 -4.98 5.65 11.70
N VAL A 227 -6.07 6.41 11.68
CA VAL A 227 -6.80 6.83 12.87
C VAL A 227 -8.17 6.16 12.87
N PHE A 228 -8.36 5.19 13.76
CA PHE A 228 -9.62 4.48 13.94
C PHE A 228 -10.54 5.15 14.97
N PRO A 229 -11.87 5.15 14.73
CA PRO A 229 -12.86 5.76 15.61
C PRO A 229 -13.05 4.96 16.91
N LYS A 230 -13.91 5.46 17.80
CA LYS A 230 -14.26 4.72 19.04
C LYS A 230 -15.15 3.52 18.75
N THR A 231 -15.91 3.58 17.67
CA THR A 231 -16.86 2.54 17.24
C THR A 231 -16.20 1.30 16.63
N ILE A 232 -14.90 1.32 16.31
CA ILE A 232 -14.25 0.18 15.66
C ILE A 232 -14.27 -1.06 16.57
N LYS A 233 -14.74 -2.18 16.01
CA LYS A 233 -14.86 -3.47 16.71
C LYS A 233 -14.06 -4.57 16.04
N ARG A 234 -13.93 -4.54 14.71
CA ARG A 234 -13.25 -5.60 13.95
C ARG A 234 -12.48 -5.04 12.76
N ILE A 235 -11.29 -5.57 12.51
CA ILE A 235 -10.45 -5.22 11.36
C ILE A 235 -9.92 -6.53 10.79
N ASP A 236 -10.47 -6.93 9.65
CA ASP A 236 -10.00 -8.11 8.92
C ASP A 236 -8.80 -7.79 8.02
N ASP A 237 -8.57 -6.50 7.73
CA ASP A 237 -7.45 -6.05 6.90
C ASP A 237 -6.08 -6.19 7.59
N TYR A 238 -5.07 -6.47 6.79
CA TYR A 238 -3.69 -6.56 7.24
C TYR A 238 -3.11 -5.17 7.51
N LEU A 239 -2.78 -4.91 8.78
CA LEU A 239 -2.21 -3.64 9.22
C LEU A 239 -0.68 -3.57 9.07
N ASN A 240 -0.06 -4.61 8.50
CA ASN A 240 1.40 -4.81 8.39
C ASN A 240 2.16 -3.65 7.74
N GLU A 241 1.52 -2.95 6.81
CA GLU A 241 2.18 -1.89 6.03
C GLU A 241 2.01 -0.50 6.63
N ILE A 242 1.27 -0.38 7.73
CA ILE A 242 0.94 0.91 8.36
C ILE A 242 1.90 1.15 9.54
N PRO A 243 2.83 2.12 9.48
CA PRO A 243 3.78 2.36 10.55
C PRO A 243 3.15 2.84 11.87
N PHE A 244 2.05 3.60 11.79
CA PHE A 244 1.44 4.24 12.95
C PHE A 244 -0.08 4.11 12.97
N ILE A 245 -0.63 3.65 14.10
CA ILE A 245 -2.06 3.45 14.28
C ILE A 245 -2.51 4.18 15.53
N VAL A 246 -3.64 4.87 15.43
CA VAL A 246 -4.30 5.51 16.56
C VAL A 246 -5.67 4.87 16.74
N PHE A 247 -5.89 4.20 17.87
CA PHE A 247 -7.22 3.80 18.29
C PHE A 247 -7.79 4.83 19.26
N LYS A 248 -8.97 5.37 18.93
CA LYS A 248 -9.69 6.29 19.84
C LYS A 248 -10.53 5.55 20.88
N GLY A 249 -10.88 4.29 20.61
CA GLY A 249 -11.76 3.46 21.43
C GLY A 249 -11.13 3.01 22.75
N ALA A 250 -11.99 2.77 23.74
CA ALA A 250 -11.53 2.25 25.04
C ALA A 250 -11.25 0.74 25.01
N LYS A 251 -11.88 0.01 24.08
CA LYS A 251 -11.74 -1.44 23.90
C LYS A 251 -10.96 -1.72 22.63
N PRO A 252 -9.97 -2.64 22.63
CA PRO A 252 -9.28 -3.06 21.43
C PRO A 252 -10.27 -3.74 20.48
N PRO A 253 -10.18 -3.48 19.15
CA PRO A 253 -10.91 -4.26 18.17
C PRO A 253 -10.31 -5.67 18.05
N LEU A 254 -11.10 -6.63 17.57
CA LEU A 254 -10.59 -7.89 17.05
C LEU A 254 -9.86 -7.60 15.73
N VAL A 255 -8.61 -8.03 15.62
CA VAL A 255 -7.76 -7.78 14.45
C VAL A 255 -7.26 -9.09 13.86
N SER A 256 -7.08 -9.11 12.54
CA SER A 256 -6.35 -10.19 11.85
C SER A 256 -4.89 -10.28 12.35
N PRO A 257 -4.28 -11.47 12.33
CA PRO A 257 -2.88 -11.65 12.68
C PRO A 257 -1.98 -10.87 11.73
N TYR A 258 -0.81 -10.46 12.23
CA TYR A 258 0.12 -9.65 11.46
C TYR A 258 1.57 -10.01 11.78
N PHE A 259 2.45 -9.80 10.80
CA PHE A 259 3.87 -10.17 10.83
C PHE A 259 4.78 -9.01 11.24
N SER A 260 4.34 -7.75 11.06
CA SER A 260 5.08 -6.55 11.48
C SER A 260 4.27 -5.77 12.52
N SER A 261 4.96 -5.15 13.49
CA SER A 261 4.29 -4.50 14.62
C SER A 261 4.24 -2.98 14.45
N PRO A 262 3.08 -2.40 14.08
CA PRO A 262 2.92 -0.95 14.03
C PRO A 262 3.12 -0.31 15.40
N TYR A 263 3.44 0.98 15.43
CA TYR A 263 3.33 1.79 16.64
C TYR A 263 1.86 2.12 16.89
N VAL A 264 1.35 1.83 18.09
CA VAL A 264 -0.07 1.91 18.40
C VAL A 264 -0.32 2.87 19.54
N LYS A 265 -0.99 3.99 19.22
CA LYS A 265 -1.45 4.97 20.21
C LYS A 265 -2.87 4.68 20.65
N VAL A 266 -3.07 4.60 21.96
CA VAL A 266 -4.35 4.25 22.59
C VAL A 266 -4.70 5.18 23.75
N PRO A 267 -5.95 5.22 24.24
CA PRO A 267 -6.29 5.98 25.43
C PRO A 267 -5.51 5.49 26.65
N GLN A 268 -5.03 6.40 27.50
CA GLN A 268 -4.24 6.06 28.70
C GLN A 268 -4.91 5.00 29.58
N LYS A 269 -6.24 5.10 29.78
CA LYS A 269 -7.01 4.16 30.60
C LYS A 269 -7.12 2.75 29.99
N SER A 270 -6.81 2.61 28.71
CA SER A 270 -6.92 1.36 27.95
C SER A 270 -5.57 0.71 27.67
N LEU A 271 -4.46 1.35 28.07
CA LEU A 271 -3.11 0.89 27.74
C LEU A 271 -2.87 -0.59 28.07
N THR A 272 -3.19 -1.00 29.31
CA THR A 272 -3.06 -2.40 29.76
C THR A 272 -3.96 -3.35 28.97
N LEU A 273 -5.14 -2.90 28.56
CA LEU A 273 -6.08 -3.73 27.80
C LEU A 273 -5.57 -3.99 26.39
N TYR A 274 -5.06 -2.96 25.71
CA TYR A 274 -4.49 -3.10 24.36
C TYR A 274 -3.21 -3.94 24.35
N LYS A 275 -2.34 -3.79 25.35
CA LYS A 275 -1.12 -4.62 25.49
C LYS A 275 -1.38 -6.12 25.65
N LYS A 276 -2.57 -6.49 26.13
CA LYS A 276 -3.00 -7.88 26.34
C LYS A 276 -4.01 -8.36 25.30
N ALA A 277 -4.38 -7.50 24.35
CA ALA A 277 -5.38 -7.82 23.34
C ALA A 277 -4.92 -9.02 22.49
N LYS A 278 -5.89 -9.80 22.03
CA LYS A 278 -5.66 -11.00 21.23
C LYS A 278 -6.20 -10.80 19.82
N ASP A 279 -5.46 -11.30 18.82
CA ASP A 279 -5.91 -11.34 17.44
C ASP A 279 -6.90 -12.51 17.22
N THR A 280 -7.34 -12.71 15.99
CA THR A 280 -8.24 -13.82 15.63
C THR A 280 -7.66 -15.20 15.88
N ASP A 281 -6.34 -15.32 15.99
CA ASP A 281 -5.62 -16.58 16.18
C ASP A 281 -5.28 -16.83 17.65
N GLY A 282 -5.60 -15.89 18.55
CA GLY A 282 -5.30 -15.97 19.98
C GLY A 282 -3.89 -15.52 20.37
N ASN A 283 -3.11 -15.01 19.41
CA ASN A 283 -1.79 -14.41 19.63
C ASN A 283 -1.94 -12.96 20.12
N LEU A 284 -0.85 -12.35 20.60
CA LEU A 284 -0.90 -10.94 20.99
C LEU A 284 -1.23 -10.08 19.77
N ALA A 285 -2.37 -9.40 19.84
CA ALA A 285 -2.83 -8.49 18.80
C ALA A 285 -1.90 -7.31 18.61
N PHE A 286 -1.07 -6.94 19.60
CA PHE A 286 -0.10 -5.86 19.46
C PHE A 286 1.19 -6.15 20.21
N ASN A 287 2.32 -5.73 19.64
CA ASN A 287 3.59 -5.74 20.35
C ASN A 287 3.52 -4.76 21.52
N GLU A 288 3.67 -5.27 22.73
CA GLU A 288 3.54 -4.50 23.96
C GLU A 288 4.43 -3.24 24.00
N GLN A 289 5.66 -3.31 23.45
CA GLN A 289 6.59 -2.18 23.46
C GLN A 289 6.16 -1.05 22.51
N HIS A 290 5.33 -1.39 21.52
CA HIS A 290 4.84 -0.46 20.52
C HIS A 290 3.47 0.14 20.88
N VAL A 291 2.81 -0.36 21.93
CA VAL A 291 1.55 0.21 22.43
C VAL A 291 1.84 1.30 23.48
N PHE A 292 1.42 2.53 23.21
CA PHE A 292 1.60 3.67 24.10
C PHE A 292 0.39 4.61 24.09
N SER A 293 0.38 5.56 25.01
CA SER A 293 -0.71 6.54 25.15
C SER A 293 -0.25 7.99 24.99
N LYS A 294 1.00 8.29 25.33
CA LYS A 294 1.61 9.60 25.23
C LYS A 294 3.11 9.50 24.98
N SER A 295 3.64 10.41 24.16
CA SER A 295 5.07 10.72 24.10
C SER A 295 5.33 12.00 24.89
N ASN A 296 6.25 11.95 25.86
CA ASN A 296 6.68 13.13 26.63
C ASN A 296 7.48 14.13 25.75
N TYR A 297 7.86 13.72 24.55
CA TYR A 297 8.71 14.47 23.65
C TYR A 297 8.00 14.99 22.41
N TYR A 298 6.84 14.44 22.05
CA TYR A 298 6.07 14.85 20.88
C TYR A 298 5.65 16.32 20.92
N ARG A 299 4.88 16.75 21.94
CA ARG A 299 4.46 18.17 22.06
C ARG A 299 5.64 19.15 22.11
N PRO A 300 6.70 18.88 22.90
CA PRO A 300 7.90 19.70 22.82
C PRO A 300 8.57 19.73 21.44
N ALA A 301 8.58 18.60 20.71
CA ALA A 301 9.11 18.53 19.36
C ALA A 301 8.28 19.37 18.38
N GLU A 302 6.95 19.33 18.45
CA GLU A 302 6.09 20.21 17.67
C GLU A 302 6.38 21.68 17.96
N LYS A 303 6.50 22.06 19.24
CA LYS A 303 6.86 23.42 19.66
C LYS A 303 8.23 23.83 19.10
N TYR A 304 9.19 22.92 19.13
CA TYR A 304 10.52 23.14 18.58
C TYR A 304 10.48 23.39 17.05
N LEU A 305 9.82 22.51 16.29
CA LEU A 305 9.70 22.67 14.84
C LEU A 305 8.97 23.96 14.45
N ARG A 306 7.93 24.36 15.21
CA ARG A 306 7.28 25.66 15.03
C ARG A 306 8.24 26.84 15.27
N SER A 307 9.10 26.75 16.28
CA SER A 307 10.07 27.81 16.60
C SER A 307 11.07 28.08 15.46
N ILE A 308 11.41 27.05 14.69
CA ILE A 308 12.30 27.15 13.52
C ILE A 308 11.54 27.34 12.20
N SER A 309 10.23 27.65 12.24
CA SER A 309 9.41 27.87 11.02
C SER A 309 9.26 29.35 10.65
N THR A 310 10.10 30.25 11.19
CA THR A 310 10.04 31.68 10.87
C THR A 310 10.48 31.97 9.44
N LYS A 311 9.93 33.01 8.78
CA LYS A 311 10.35 33.41 7.42
C LYS A 311 11.88 33.60 7.32
N LYS A 312 12.49 34.22 8.33
CA LYS A 312 13.95 34.43 8.41
C LYS A 312 14.70 33.10 8.41
N TYR A 313 14.28 32.15 9.25
CA TYR A 313 14.91 30.84 9.34
C TYR A 313 14.74 30.03 8.06
N LEU A 314 13.51 29.95 7.52
CA LEU A 314 13.22 29.20 6.30
C LEU A 314 14.00 29.73 5.08
N LYS A 315 14.30 31.03 5.02
CA LYS A 315 15.19 31.61 4.00
C LYS A 315 16.64 31.12 4.18
N ALA A 316 17.14 31.11 5.42
CA ALA A 316 18.48 30.62 5.74
C ALA A 316 18.63 29.12 5.46
N ALA A 317 17.59 28.33 5.77
CA ALA A 317 17.54 26.89 5.54
C ALA A 317 17.45 26.48 4.05
N LYS A 318 17.50 27.43 3.11
CA LYS A 318 17.67 27.20 1.66
C LYS A 318 19.10 27.51 1.17
N ALA A 319 19.93 28.10 2.03
CA ALA A 319 21.25 28.55 1.64
C ALA A 319 22.20 27.39 1.31
N LYS A 320 23.18 27.67 0.44
CA LYS A 320 24.26 26.75 0.08
C LYS A 320 24.91 26.18 1.37
N PRO A 321 25.04 24.84 1.50
CA PRO A 321 25.84 24.22 2.55
C PRO A 321 27.26 24.80 2.63
N LYS A 322 27.78 25.00 3.85
CA LYS A 322 29.04 25.73 4.07
C LYS A 322 30.28 24.99 3.54
N ASP A 323 30.24 23.67 3.44
CA ASP A 323 31.32 22.82 2.92
C ASP A 323 31.42 22.82 1.38
N LEU A 324 30.49 23.48 0.67
CA LEU A 324 30.47 23.51 -0.78
C LEU A 324 31.09 24.80 -1.36
N THR A 325 31.98 24.62 -2.33
CA THR A 325 32.40 25.71 -3.22
C THR A 325 31.26 26.11 -4.16
N ASP A 326 31.32 27.29 -4.77
CA ASP A 326 30.29 27.75 -5.70
C ASP A 326 30.19 26.87 -6.96
N LYS A 327 31.32 26.32 -7.42
CA LYS A 327 31.36 25.37 -8.54
C LYS A 327 30.64 24.07 -8.18
N GLN A 328 30.92 23.52 -7.00
CA GLN A 328 30.27 22.29 -6.51
C GLN A 328 28.76 22.51 -6.31
N TRP A 329 28.38 23.65 -5.72
CA TRP A 329 26.98 24.01 -5.53
C TRP A 329 26.22 24.15 -6.85
N THR A 330 26.85 24.74 -7.86
CA THR A 330 26.27 24.88 -9.20
C THR A 330 25.99 23.51 -9.84
N ALA A 331 26.89 22.54 -9.68
CA ALA A 331 26.67 21.18 -10.18
C ALA A 331 25.48 20.49 -9.48
N ILE A 332 25.37 20.62 -8.16
CA ILE A 332 24.23 20.09 -7.38
C ILE A 332 22.92 20.75 -7.82
N LYS A 333 22.88 22.08 -7.97
CA LYS A 333 21.71 22.82 -8.49
C LYS A 333 21.26 22.31 -9.87
N LYS A 334 22.21 22.10 -10.78
CA LYS A 334 21.89 21.56 -12.11
C LYS A 334 21.24 20.18 -12.03
N LYS A 335 21.75 19.30 -11.17
CA LYS A 335 21.18 17.95 -11.00
C LYS A 335 19.81 17.99 -10.31
N ALA A 336 19.66 18.78 -9.25
CA ALA A 336 18.37 18.97 -8.56
C ALA A 336 17.30 19.49 -9.53
N ALA A 337 17.60 20.55 -10.30
CA ALA A 337 16.69 21.10 -11.29
C ALA A 337 16.26 20.09 -12.37
N SER A 338 17.18 19.23 -12.81
CA SER A 338 16.88 18.14 -13.75
C SER A 338 15.93 17.10 -13.16
N ILE A 339 16.13 16.69 -11.91
CA ILE A 339 15.27 15.70 -11.22
C ILE A 339 13.87 16.28 -10.99
N THR A 340 13.80 17.55 -10.61
CA THR A 340 12.54 18.22 -10.25
C THR A 340 11.82 18.85 -11.43
N LYS A 341 12.29 18.64 -12.67
CA LYS A 341 11.70 19.23 -13.88
C LYS A 341 10.23 18.82 -14.03
N GLY A 342 9.33 19.80 -14.13
CA GLY A 342 7.89 19.56 -14.27
C GLY A 342 7.17 19.14 -12.99
N ALA A 343 7.83 19.20 -11.82
CA ALA A 343 7.14 19.03 -10.55
C ALA A 343 6.18 20.20 -10.31
N THR A 344 4.95 19.88 -9.93
CA THR A 344 3.84 20.81 -9.72
C THR A 344 3.72 21.31 -8.29
N SER A 345 4.39 20.64 -7.34
CA SER A 345 4.38 21.00 -5.93
C SER A 345 5.75 20.81 -5.27
N ASP A 346 5.96 21.48 -4.14
CA ASP A 346 7.20 21.34 -3.35
C ASP A 346 7.33 19.92 -2.75
N ARG A 347 6.21 19.29 -2.35
CA ARG A 347 6.18 17.88 -1.95
C ARG A 347 6.68 16.98 -3.07
N GLU A 348 6.21 17.20 -4.30
CA GLU A 348 6.63 16.41 -5.46
C GLU A 348 8.12 16.58 -5.77
N LYS A 349 8.65 17.81 -5.65
CA LYS A 349 10.10 18.05 -5.76
C LYS A 349 10.87 17.23 -4.72
N ALA A 350 10.42 17.28 -3.46
CA ALA A 350 11.04 16.54 -2.37
C ALA A 350 11.01 15.03 -2.62
N GLN A 351 9.84 14.49 -3.01
CA GLN A 351 9.67 13.07 -3.29
C GLN A 351 10.56 12.60 -4.46
N ARG A 352 10.65 13.38 -5.54
CA ARG A 352 11.51 13.05 -6.69
C ARG A 352 12.99 13.04 -6.33
N ILE A 353 13.44 14.03 -5.55
CA ILE A 353 14.81 14.06 -5.03
C ILE A 353 15.08 12.86 -4.13
N TYR A 354 14.19 12.59 -3.18
CA TYR A 354 14.32 11.47 -2.25
C TYR A 354 14.40 10.13 -2.99
N LYS A 355 13.48 9.88 -3.93
CA LYS A 355 13.49 8.71 -4.81
C LYS A 355 14.82 8.57 -5.56
N TRP A 356 15.33 9.66 -6.13
CA TRP A 356 16.62 9.64 -6.82
C TRP A 356 17.77 9.25 -5.88
N ILE A 357 17.81 9.80 -4.66
CA ILE A 357 18.85 9.46 -3.68
C ILE A 357 18.84 7.95 -3.37
N ILE A 358 17.68 7.40 -2.99
CA ILE A 358 17.58 5.99 -2.58
C ILE A 358 17.78 5.02 -3.74
N SER A 359 17.49 5.42 -4.99
CA SER A 359 17.67 4.58 -6.17
C SER A 359 19.10 4.58 -6.74
N GLU A 360 19.84 5.67 -6.51
CA GLU A 360 21.15 5.90 -7.13
C GLU A 360 22.33 5.76 -6.17
N CYS A 361 22.11 5.98 -4.87
CA CYS A 361 23.13 5.83 -3.85
C CYS A 361 23.19 4.39 -3.33
N TYR A 362 24.28 4.07 -2.64
CA TYR A 362 24.56 2.79 -1.99
C TYR A 362 24.93 3.05 -0.54
N TYR A 363 24.29 2.31 0.37
CA TYR A 363 24.63 2.31 1.77
C TYR A 363 25.92 1.50 1.98
N ASN A 364 26.95 2.15 2.52
CA ASN A 364 28.27 1.56 2.65
C ASN A 364 28.41 0.73 3.93
N LEU A 365 28.14 -0.58 3.83
CA LEU A 365 28.30 -1.49 4.96
C LEU A 365 29.79 -1.72 5.29
N ASP A 366 30.70 -1.66 4.30
CA ASP A 366 32.15 -1.75 4.53
C ASP A 366 32.69 -0.58 5.38
N GLY A 367 31.96 0.54 5.39
CA GLY A 367 32.30 1.70 6.21
C GLY A 367 31.99 1.51 7.70
N LEU A 368 31.36 0.39 8.07
CA LEU A 368 30.88 0.11 9.42
C LEU A 368 31.55 -1.14 9.98
N SER A 369 31.83 -1.12 11.28
CA SER A 369 32.26 -2.28 12.06
C SER A 369 31.24 -2.55 13.16
N ILE A 370 31.04 -3.82 13.49
CA ILE A 370 30.18 -4.24 14.59
C ILE A 370 31.04 -4.33 15.84
N THR A 371 30.63 -3.71 16.94
CA THR A 371 31.31 -3.86 18.24
C THR A 371 31.14 -5.28 18.78
N ASP A 372 32.05 -5.78 19.61
CA ASP A 372 32.03 -7.15 20.19
C ASP A 372 30.71 -7.55 20.88
N TYR A 373 29.89 -6.58 21.29
CA TYR A 373 28.57 -6.81 21.89
C TYR A 373 27.42 -6.90 20.86
N GLY A 374 27.69 -6.80 19.56
CA GLY A 374 26.69 -6.92 18.48
C GLY A 374 25.63 -5.81 18.43
N MET A 375 25.66 -4.84 19.36
CA MET A 375 24.55 -3.90 19.57
C MET A 375 24.70 -2.57 18.83
N PHE A 376 25.90 -2.19 18.38
CA PHE A 376 26.14 -0.92 17.71
C PHE A 376 27.06 -1.05 16.50
N TYR A 377 26.73 -0.34 15.43
CA TYR A 377 27.67 -0.05 14.36
C TYR A 377 28.57 1.11 14.80
N ILE A 378 29.87 0.93 14.67
CA ILE A 378 30.87 1.99 14.74
C ILE A 378 31.44 2.24 13.35
N MET A 379 32.06 3.40 13.15
CA MET A 379 32.77 3.68 11.91
C MET A 379 34.00 2.78 11.84
N SER A 380 34.19 2.10 10.71
CA SER A 380 35.39 1.29 10.45
C SER A 380 36.63 2.19 10.46
N GLU A 381 37.74 1.71 11.04
CA GLU A 381 39.02 2.42 11.06
C GLU A 381 39.53 2.76 9.65
N HIS A 382 39.18 1.92 8.67
CA HIS A 382 39.54 2.10 7.26
C HIS A 382 38.61 3.05 6.52
N TYR A 383 37.48 3.44 7.10
CA TYR A 383 36.55 4.37 6.47
C TYR A 383 37.07 5.81 6.53
N ASP A 384 37.03 6.51 5.41
CA ASP A 384 37.40 7.93 5.33
C ASP A 384 36.13 8.79 5.42
N PRO A 385 35.89 9.51 6.54
CA PRO A 385 34.68 10.31 6.71
C PRO A 385 34.60 11.49 5.72
N ARG A 386 35.70 11.82 5.01
CA ARG A 386 35.65 12.80 3.91
C ARG A 386 34.81 12.30 2.72
N ALA A 387 34.60 11.00 2.58
CA ALA A 387 33.70 10.42 1.58
C ALA A 387 32.25 10.88 1.77
N ASP A 388 31.88 11.23 3.01
CA ASP A 388 30.54 11.67 3.40
C ASP A 388 30.36 13.19 3.43
N LYS A 389 31.41 13.96 3.06
CA LYS A 389 31.23 15.38 2.72
C LYS A 389 30.27 15.50 1.55
N THR A 390 29.46 16.56 1.56
CA THR A 390 28.32 16.72 0.65
C THR A 390 28.64 16.45 -0.81
N TYR A 391 29.73 17.04 -1.33
CA TYR A 391 30.10 16.88 -2.73
C TYR A 391 30.73 15.52 -3.05
N ALA A 392 31.46 14.92 -2.10
CA ALA A 392 32.03 13.59 -2.25
C ALA A 392 30.90 12.55 -2.31
N ALA A 393 29.92 12.63 -1.40
CA ALA A 393 28.72 11.81 -1.41
C ALA A 393 27.93 11.97 -2.71
N PHE A 394 27.72 13.22 -3.18
CA PHE A 394 27.05 13.51 -4.45
C PHE A 394 27.72 12.85 -5.67
N LYS A 395 29.07 12.83 -5.70
CA LYS A 395 29.84 12.28 -6.82
C LYS A 395 30.02 10.77 -6.73
N GLY A 396 30.38 10.27 -5.55
CA GLY A 396 30.73 8.88 -5.29
C GLY A 396 29.52 7.98 -5.10
N LYS A 397 28.38 8.54 -4.64
CA LYS A 397 27.12 7.81 -4.40
C LYS A 397 27.22 6.62 -3.43
N VAL A 398 28.33 6.47 -2.70
CA VAL A 398 28.56 5.42 -1.71
C VAL A 398 28.84 6.12 -0.39
N MET A 399 27.98 5.92 0.61
CA MET A 399 27.98 6.71 1.84
C MET A 399 27.33 5.97 3.01
N ILE A 400 27.56 6.43 4.23
CA ILE A 400 26.82 6.00 5.44
C ILE A 400 25.77 7.07 5.81
N ASP A 401 25.11 6.95 6.97
CA ASP A 401 24.01 7.83 7.39
C ASP A 401 24.32 9.34 7.25
N TYR A 402 25.56 9.78 7.52
CA TYR A 402 25.99 11.17 7.40
C TYR A 402 25.94 11.68 5.96
N GLY A 403 26.53 10.95 5.02
CA GLY A 403 26.54 11.33 3.62
C GLY A 403 25.14 11.36 3.02
N PHE A 404 24.25 10.43 3.40
CA PHE A 404 22.84 10.48 3.02
C PHE A 404 22.17 11.76 3.51
N SER A 405 22.41 12.11 4.78
CA SER A 405 21.85 13.31 5.40
C SER A 405 22.33 14.59 4.71
N ASN A 406 23.65 14.73 4.53
CA ASN A 406 24.28 15.88 3.87
C ASN A 406 23.82 16.04 2.42
N LEU A 407 23.80 14.95 1.66
CA LEU A 407 23.33 14.94 0.28
C LEU A 407 21.85 15.33 0.19
N THR A 408 21.01 14.81 1.10
CA THR A 408 19.59 15.14 1.15
C THR A 408 19.38 16.64 1.40
N VAL A 409 20.06 17.22 2.40
CA VAL A 409 20.00 18.67 2.67
C VAL A 409 20.41 19.46 1.42
N ALA A 410 21.54 19.14 0.81
CA ALA A 410 22.05 19.89 -0.33
C ALA A 410 21.12 19.82 -1.55
N MET A 411 20.62 18.64 -1.89
CA MET A 411 19.72 18.44 -3.03
C MET A 411 18.37 19.13 -2.83
N MET A 412 17.79 19.04 -1.61
CA MET A 412 16.53 19.71 -1.27
C MET A 412 16.66 21.23 -1.31
N ARG A 413 17.71 21.77 -0.69
CA ARG A 413 18.01 23.22 -0.73
C ARG A 413 18.26 23.71 -2.16
N ALA A 414 18.94 22.91 -2.97
CA ALA A 414 19.20 23.22 -4.37
C ALA A 414 17.92 23.27 -5.21
N ALA A 415 16.88 22.52 -4.84
CA ALA A 415 15.55 22.60 -5.42
C ALA A 415 14.66 23.71 -4.80
N GLY A 416 15.21 24.52 -3.90
CA GLY A 416 14.53 25.65 -3.28
C GLY A 416 13.69 25.30 -2.04
N LEU A 417 13.86 24.10 -1.48
CA LEU A 417 13.15 23.62 -0.30
C LEU A 417 13.99 23.87 0.96
N PRO A 418 13.45 24.49 2.03
CA PRO A 418 14.14 24.55 3.31
C PRO A 418 14.36 23.14 3.83
N CYS A 419 15.59 22.77 4.12
CA CYS A 419 15.93 21.42 4.57
C CYS A 419 17.06 21.48 5.60
N GLU A 420 16.95 20.70 6.66
CA GLU A 420 17.92 20.63 7.74
C GLU A 420 18.14 19.19 8.20
N THR A 421 19.27 18.96 8.87
CA THR A 421 19.54 17.71 9.58
C THR A 421 19.06 17.84 11.02
N ILE A 422 18.42 16.79 11.53
CA ILE A 422 18.05 16.67 12.94
C ILE A 422 18.61 15.40 13.57
N LEU A 423 18.86 15.49 14.87
CA LEU A 423 19.21 14.39 15.74
C LEU A 423 18.35 14.39 17.01
N PRO A 424 18.22 13.24 17.70
CA PRO A 424 17.65 13.22 19.04
C PRO A 424 18.48 14.08 20.01
N GLN A 425 17.80 14.96 20.74
CA GLN A 425 18.40 15.95 21.63
C GLN A 425 19.28 15.29 22.70
N GLY A 426 20.47 15.82 22.91
CA GLY A 426 21.41 15.32 23.91
C GLY A 426 22.08 14.01 23.51
N ILE A 427 21.98 13.60 22.24
CA ILE A 427 22.96 12.68 21.66
C ILE A 427 24.22 13.49 21.40
N ASN A 428 25.22 13.31 22.25
CA ASN A 428 26.57 13.73 21.93
C ASN A 428 27.11 12.75 20.88
N GLN A 429 27.59 13.29 19.76
CA GLN A 429 28.34 12.51 18.79
C GLN A 429 29.67 12.13 19.46
N PHE A 430 29.71 10.98 20.14
CA PHE A 430 30.96 10.46 20.67
C PHE A 430 31.84 9.98 19.50
N TRP A 431 33.14 10.13 19.68
CA TRP A 431 34.19 9.71 18.74
C TRP A 431 33.96 8.27 18.22
N ASN A 432 34.15 8.04 16.92
CA ASN A 432 34.01 6.74 16.24
C ASN A 432 32.64 6.03 16.30
N THR A 433 31.62 6.61 16.94
CA THR A 433 30.28 5.99 16.99
C THR A 433 29.44 6.37 15.78
N HIS A 434 29.02 5.38 14.99
CA HIS A 434 28.08 5.58 13.89
C HIS A 434 26.66 5.59 14.46
N PHE A 435 26.00 6.75 14.40
CA PHE A 435 24.60 6.85 14.83
C PHE A 435 23.67 6.67 13.64
N SER A 436 22.93 5.57 13.63
CA SER A 436 21.83 5.40 12.66
C SER A 436 20.62 6.27 12.99
N THR A 437 20.77 7.41 13.67
CA THR A 437 19.67 8.28 14.15
C THR A 437 19.53 9.56 13.32
N TYR A 438 20.42 9.81 12.35
CA TYR A 438 20.29 10.95 11.44
C TYR A 438 18.95 10.90 10.71
N ALA A 439 18.27 12.03 10.71
CA ALA A 439 17.12 12.27 9.88
C ALA A 439 17.20 13.69 9.31
N ASN A 440 16.51 13.92 8.21
CA ASN A 440 16.33 15.24 7.66
C ASN A 440 14.92 15.71 7.92
N ILE A 441 14.74 17.03 8.00
CA ILE A 441 13.43 17.67 7.93
C ILE A 441 13.40 18.57 6.72
N VAL A 442 12.32 18.50 5.94
CA VAL A 442 12.07 19.42 4.82
C VAL A 442 10.79 20.19 5.08
N TYR A 443 10.75 21.46 4.73
CA TYR A 443 9.58 22.30 4.94
C TYR A 443 8.80 22.51 3.64
N TYR A 444 7.55 22.07 3.63
CA TYR A 444 6.56 22.40 2.59
C TYR A 444 5.15 22.31 3.17
N ASN A 445 4.16 22.89 2.49
CA ASN A 445 2.77 22.93 2.95
C ASN A 445 2.60 23.49 4.38
N LYS A 446 3.47 24.41 4.77
CA LYS A 446 3.51 25.07 6.10
C LYS A 446 3.88 24.13 7.27
N GLU A 447 4.49 22.99 6.99
CA GLU A 447 4.89 22.00 8.00
C GLU A 447 6.27 21.40 7.69
N TRP A 448 6.92 20.88 8.73
CA TRP A 448 8.17 20.11 8.60
C TRP A 448 7.84 18.62 8.46
N HIS A 449 8.45 17.98 7.47
CA HIS A 449 8.30 16.56 7.18
C HIS A 449 9.61 15.84 7.44
N ILE A 450 9.59 14.80 8.27
CA ILE A 450 10.78 14.02 8.60
C ILE A 450 11.06 13.04 7.46
N MET A 451 12.33 12.86 7.14
CA MET A 451 12.76 11.84 6.20
C MET A 451 14.08 11.16 6.56
N LYS A 452 14.30 9.94 6.07
CA LYS A 452 15.53 9.19 6.33
C LYS A 452 15.93 8.30 5.15
N ALA A 453 16.60 8.92 4.19
CA ALA A 453 17.00 8.27 2.94
C ALA A 453 17.90 7.04 3.17
N SER A 454 18.72 7.04 4.21
CA SER A 454 19.59 5.90 4.55
C SER A 454 18.82 4.62 4.89
N LYS A 455 17.60 4.72 5.44
CA LYS A 455 16.77 3.55 5.78
C LYS A 455 15.98 3.02 4.60
N ASP A 456 15.57 3.93 3.70
CA ASP A 456 14.85 3.56 2.48
C ASP A 456 15.80 3.11 1.36
N CYS A 457 17.08 3.47 1.41
CA CYS A 457 18.08 2.97 0.46
C CYS A 457 18.38 1.48 0.71
N LYS A 458 17.96 0.61 -0.21
CA LYS A 458 18.26 -0.82 -0.15
C LYS A 458 19.43 -1.25 -1.04
N ASN A 459 20.07 -0.32 -1.73
CA ASN A 459 21.31 -0.58 -2.44
C ASN A 459 22.45 -0.59 -1.41
N VAL A 460 23.35 -1.55 -1.49
CA VAL A 460 24.42 -1.71 -0.50
C VAL A 460 25.77 -1.86 -1.16
N LYS A 461 26.81 -1.39 -0.48
CA LYS A 461 28.19 -1.79 -0.72
C LYS A 461 28.62 -2.72 0.41
N LEU A 462 29.05 -3.93 0.06
CA LEU A 462 29.54 -4.93 1.01
C LEU A 462 30.66 -5.74 0.37
N ASN A 463 31.75 -5.97 1.11
CA ASN A 463 32.96 -6.65 0.67
C ASN A 463 33.57 -6.04 -0.61
N GLY A 464 33.51 -4.71 -0.74
CA GLY A 464 33.99 -4.00 -1.92
C GLY A 464 33.04 -3.98 -3.11
N GLU A 465 31.99 -4.80 -3.10
CA GLU A 465 31.05 -4.96 -4.21
C GLU A 465 29.80 -4.08 -4.04
N LEU A 466 29.26 -3.58 -5.16
CA LEU A 466 28.03 -2.81 -5.20
C LEU A 466 26.86 -3.71 -5.59
N SER A 467 25.87 -3.82 -4.72
CA SER A 467 24.62 -4.54 -4.98
C SER A 467 23.45 -3.56 -5.07
N LYS A 468 22.78 -3.56 -6.24
CA LYS A 468 21.59 -2.74 -6.49
C LYS A 468 20.34 -3.57 -6.26
N ASN A 469 19.43 -3.10 -5.41
CA ASN A 469 18.14 -3.75 -5.23
C ASN A 469 17.25 -3.51 -6.46
N LYS A 470 16.72 -4.60 -7.03
CA LYS A 470 15.86 -4.60 -8.22
C LYS A 470 14.38 -4.39 -7.90
N SER A 471 13.98 -4.53 -6.65
CA SER A 471 12.60 -4.28 -6.20
C SER A 471 12.32 -2.78 -6.12
N PRO A 472 11.07 -2.34 -6.34
CA PRO A 472 10.67 -0.97 -6.06
C PRO A 472 11.05 -0.58 -4.63
N GLN A 473 11.78 0.53 -4.49
CA GLN A 473 12.15 1.05 -3.17
C GLN A 473 10.89 1.64 -2.51
N THR A 474 10.60 1.20 -1.30
CA THR A 474 9.52 1.78 -0.49
C THR A 474 9.92 3.16 0.01
N LEU A 475 8.94 4.05 0.16
CA LEU A 475 9.15 5.38 0.73
C LEU A 475 8.80 5.39 2.22
N GLU A 476 9.15 4.34 2.96
CA GLU A 476 8.69 4.10 4.33
C GLU A 476 9.03 5.28 5.24
N TYR A 477 10.26 5.78 5.13
CA TYR A 477 10.81 6.89 5.91
C TYR A 477 10.78 8.21 5.15
N PHE A 478 9.95 8.39 4.12
CA PHE A 478 9.59 9.71 3.57
C PHE A 478 8.28 10.17 4.23
N GLU A 479 8.23 11.41 4.75
CA GLU A 479 7.11 11.90 5.57
C GLU A 479 6.88 11.02 6.83
N TYR A 480 7.98 10.65 7.49
CA TYR A 480 7.96 9.83 8.69
C TYR A 480 7.28 10.56 9.87
N ASP A 481 6.38 9.89 10.59
CA ASP A 481 5.55 10.52 11.63
C ASP A 481 6.41 10.98 12.84
N LEU A 482 6.31 12.27 13.19
CA LEU A 482 7.05 12.88 14.29
C LEU A 482 6.75 12.26 15.65
N GLU A 483 5.50 11.86 15.89
CA GLU A 483 5.14 11.21 17.15
C GLU A 483 5.83 9.85 17.27
N VAL A 484 5.83 9.05 16.20
CA VAL A 484 6.56 7.78 16.14
C VAL A 484 8.05 8.01 16.33
N TRP A 485 8.64 8.97 15.63
CA TRP A 485 10.06 9.29 15.76
C TRP A 485 10.42 9.65 17.20
N THR A 486 9.70 10.60 17.82
CA THR A 486 10.01 11.02 19.21
C THR A 486 9.77 9.92 20.23
N TYR A 487 8.84 8.99 19.96
CA TYR A 487 8.63 7.82 20.80
C TYR A 487 9.79 6.83 20.67
N ARG A 488 10.19 6.47 19.44
CA ARG A 488 11.33 5.57 19.17
C ARG A 488 12.63 6.08 19.77
N GLU A 489 12.91 7.36 19.57
CA GLU A 489 14.16 7.99 20.01
C GLU A 489 14.11 8.41 21.49
N ASN A 490 12.92 8.38 22.10
CA ASN A 490 12.64 8.83 23.47
C ASN A 490 13.24 10.21 23.79
N ARG A 491 13.27 11.10 22.80
CA ARG A 491 13.95 12.41 22.81
C ARG A 491 13.28 13.38 21.83
N ARG A 492 13.56 14.68 21.98
CA ARG A 492 13.11 15.75 21.07
C ARG A 492 14.07 15.86 19.89
N PRO A 493 13.67 16.37 18.71
CA PRO A 493 14.60 16.72 17.66
C PRO A 493 15.42 17.95 18.06
N ALA A 494 16.68 17.96 17.64
CA ALA A 494 17.60 19.08 17.71
C ALA A 494 18.29 19.22 16.35
N LEU A 495 18.51 20.45 15.89
CA LEU A 495 19.22 20.70 14.65
C LEU A 495 20.67 20.25 14.79
N ASP A 496 21.17 19.58 13.77
CA ASP A 496 22.58 19.31 13.63
C ASP A 496 23.17 20.21 12.54
N THR A 497 24.04 21.12 12.96
CA THR A 497 24.79 21.99 12.05
C THR A 497 26.20 21.47 11.77
N SER A 498 26.58 20.32 12.34
CA SER A 498 27.86 19.67 12.08
C SER A 498 27.77 18.87 10.78
N LEU A 499 28.54 19.27 9.77
CA LEU A 499 28.54 18.64 8.42
C LEU A 499 29.26 17.29 8.46
N VAL A 500 30.44 17.30 9.06
CA VAL A 500 31.27 16.21 9.56
C VAL A 500 32.17 16.92 10.58
N PRO A 501 32.26 16.50 11.85
CA PRO A 501 33.17 17.15 12.80
C PRO A 501 34.58 17.31 12.20
N GLN A 502 35.12 18.53 12.17
CA GLN A 502 36.46 18.81 11.61
C GLN A 502 37.55 17.95 12.28
N SER A 503 37.35 17.62 13.55
CA SER A 503 38.17 16.68 14.31
C SER A 503 38.25 15.26 13.71
N LEU A 504 37.22 14.78 12.99
CA LEU A 504 37.26 13.50 12.27
C LEU A 504 38.15 13.55 11.02
N ILE A 505 38.33 14.74 10.45
CA ILE A 505 39.17 14.97 9.26
C ILE A 505 40.64 15.08 9.68
N ASP A 506 40.90 15.76 10.81
CA ASP A 506 42.25 16.10 11.27
C ASP A 506 42.99 14.91 11.94
N ILE A 507 42.28 13.86 12.37
CA ILE A 507 42.89 12.66 12.97
C ILE A 507 43.70 11.84 11.94
N LYS A 508 43.28 11.76 10.67
CA LYS A 508 44.05 11.03 9.64
C LYS A 508 45.22 11.82 9.05
N THR A 509 45.46 13.03 9.55
CA THR A 509 46.73 13.77 9.34
C THR A 509 47.74 13.56 10.48
N ARG A 510 47.43 12.70 11.47
CA ARG A 510 48.36 12.27 12.52
C ARG A 510 48.70 10.80 12.40
#